data_AF-A0A0C9ZJC1-F1
#
_entry.id   AF-A0A0C9ZJC1-F1
#
_cell.length_a   1.000
_cell.length_b   1.000
_cell.length_c   1.000
_cell.angle_alpha   90.00
_cell.angle_beta   90.00
_cell.angle_gamma   90.00
#
_symmetry.space_group_name_H-M   'P 1'
#
loop_
_entity.id
_entity.type
_entity.pdbx_description
1 polymer ?
#
loop_
_entity_poly.entity_id
_entity_poly.type
_entity_poly.pdbx_seq_one_letter_code
_entity_poly.pdbx_strand_id
1 'polypeptide(L)'
;MIPPVYEPLPYALSGLNFTQLPDCTQQYLQEAKLAPPHAPDANFISAEHLNISTALSSSLIKNDLDLVELRLKTVVMASDPETGIPSRDGLQRDVLAAQERRLQKLLGDVLPERELIFNAFMIKFDALVWLDQQGREHYTPEDWKRYRDALLKPILYHTSQQFVALDNAFTIEG
;
A
#
# COMPACT_ATOMS: atom_id res chain seq x y z
N MET A 1 -0.31 16.71 -15.00
CA MET A 1 0.07 16.16 -13.69
C MET A 1 1.56 15.89 -13.73
N ILE A 2 2.31 16.60 -12.88
CA ILE A 2 3.74 16.35 -12.69
C ILE A 2 3.80 15.08 -11.81
N PRO A 3 4.54 14.02 -12.20
CA PRO A 3 4.76 12.89 -11.30
C PRO A 3 5.45 13.45 -10.04
N PRO A 4 5.12 12.99 -8.83
CA PRO A 4 5.84 13.44 -7.65
C PRO A 4 7.32 13.18 -7.90
N VAL A 5 8.10 14.25 -8.01
CA VAL A 5 9.55 14.18 -8.07
C VAL A 5 9.93 13.57 -6.73
N TYR A 6 10.59 12.41 -6.77
CA TYR A 6 11.19 11.82 -5.58
C TYR A 6 12.27 12.79 -5.11
N GLU A 7 11.92 13.71 -4.23
CA GLU A 7 12.89 14.51 -3.51
C GLU A 7 13.61 13.56 -2.55
N PRO A 8 14.95 13.60 -2.49
CA PRO A 8 15.70 12.77 -1.57
C PRO A 8 15.57 13.33 -0.15
N LEU A 9 14.36 13.36 0.40
CA LEU A 9 14.15 13.74 1.78
C LEU A 9 14.87 12.73 2.69
N PRO A 10 15.61 13.21 3.71
CA PRO A 10 16.22 12.36 4.72
C PRO A 10 15.17 11.50 5.43
N TYR A 11 15.59 10.39 6.03
CA TYR A 11 14.68 9.58 6.83
C TYR A 11 14.11 10.40 8.00
N ALA A 12 12.80 10.63 7.98
CA ALA A 12 12.14 11.63 8.83
C ALA A 12 12.20 11.33 10.33
N LEU A 13 12.36 10.06 10.72
CA LEU A 13 12.46 9.67 12.13
C LEU A 13 13.91 9.64 12.65
N SER A 14 14.89 9.85 11.78
CA SER A 14 16.32 9.80 12.14
C SER A 14 16.65 10.81 13.24
N GLY A 15 17.29 10.34 14.31
CA GLY A 15 17.74 11.20 15.43
C GLY A 15 16.64 11.67 16.38
N LEU A 16 15.39 11.23 16.18
CA LEU A 16 14.31 11.51 17.13
C LEU A 16 14.39 10.58 18.34
N ASN A 17 14.12 11.11 19.54
CA ASN A 17 13.82 10.31 20.71
C ASN A 17 12.36 9.82 20.67
N PHE A 18 12.03 8.82 21.49
CA PHE A 18 10.68 8.22 21.53
C PHE A 18 9.55 9.26 21.65
N THR A 19 9.68 10.24 22.54
CA THR A 19 8.66 11.28 22.77
C THR A 19 8.54 12.31 21.65
N GLN A 20 9.46 12.29 20.68
CA GLN A 20 9.46 13.18 19.51
C GLN A 20 8.90 12.49 18.27
N LEU A 21 8.59 11.18 18.35
CA LEU A 21 7.96 10.45 17.26
C LEU A 21 6.52 10.91 17.05
N PRO A 22 5.95 10.75 15.84
CA PRO A 22 4.52 10.94 15.62
C PRO A 22 3.67 10.06 16.56
N ASP A 23 2.51 10.56 17.00
CA ASP A 23 1.65 9.86 17.96
C ASP A 23 1.29 8.43 17.52
N CYS A 24 0.95 8.25 16.23
CA CYS A 24 0.64 6.94 15.67
C CYS A 24 1.82 5.96 15.74
N THR A 25 3.05 6.46 15.59
CA THR A 25 4.29 5.68 15.72
C THR A 25 4.51 5.28 17.18
N GLN A 26 4.34 6.22 18.12
CA GLN A 26 4.45 5.95 19.55
C GLN A 26 3.42 4.91 20.01
N GLN A 27 2.16 5.09 19.59
CA GLN A 27 1.06 4.19 19.93
C GLN A 27 1.34 2.77 19.43
N TYR A 28 1.77 2.62 18.16
CA TYR A 28 2.11 1.31 17.62
C TYR A 28 3.24 0.64 18.42
N LEU A 29 4.32 1.37 18.73
CA LEU A 29 5.43 0.83 19.51
C LEU A 29 4.98 0.39 20.91
N GLN A 30 4.05 1.10 21.54
CA GLN A 30 3.48 0.71 22.83
C GLN A 30 2.62 -0.56 22.71
N GLU A 31 1.71 -0.61 21.73
CA GLU A 31 0.83 -1.76 21.50
C GLU A 31 1.61 -3.03 21.15
N ALA A 32 2.65 -2.89 20.33
CA ALA A 32 3.57 -3.98 19.96
C ALA A 32 4.54 -4.36 21.10
N LYS A 33 4.52 -3.64 22.24
CA LYS A 33 5.44 -3.82 23.38
C LYS A 33 6.92 -3.65 22.99
N LEU A 34 7.18 -2.75 22.05
CA LEU A 34 8.51 -2.40 21.55
C LEU A 34 8.98 -1.01 22.02
N ALA A 35 8.19 -0.32 22.85
CA ALA A 35 8.56 0.97 23.42
C ALA A 35 9.78 0.84 24.37
N PRO A 36 10.75 1.79 24.33
CA PRO A 36 11.85 1.85 25.30
C PRO A 36 11.36 1.88 26.76
N PRO A 37 12.16 1.42 27.75
CA PRO A 37 13.61 1.19 27.70
C PRO A 37 14.03 -0.22 27.30
N HIS A 38 13.09 -1.12 27.04
CA HIS A 38 13.41 -2.48 26.62
C HIS A 38 13.90 -2.43 25.18
N ALA A 39 15.23 -2.48 24.97
CA ALA A 39 15.80 -2.68 23.65
C ALA A 39 15.28 -4.02 23.12
N PRO A 40 14.40 -4.04 22.10
CA PRO A 40 13.87 -5.30 21.62
C PRO A 40 15.00 -6.09 20.95
N ASP A 41 15.07 -7.39 21.24
CA ASP A 41 16.01 -8.28 20.55
C ASP A 41 15.74 -8.20 19.04
N ALA A 42 16.82 -8.14 18.24
CA ALA A 42 16.76 -8.05 16.78
C ALA A 42 15.90 -9.16 16.14
N ASN A 43 15.77 -10.31 16.81
CA ASN A 43 14.85 -11.37 16.39
C ASN A 43 13.38 -10.94 16.48
N PHE A 44 12.99 -10.17 17.50
CA PHE A 44 11.64 -9.64 17.63
C PHE A 44 11.34 -8.57 16.58
N ILE A 45 12.29 -7.67 16.31
CA ILE A 45 12.12 -6.64 15.27
C ILE A 45 11.94 -7.32 13.90
N SER A 46 12.77 -8.32 13.60
CA SER A 46 12.67 -9.10 12.36
C SER A 46 11.35 -9.87 12.23
N ALA A 47 10.89 -10.49 13.32
CA ALA A 47 9.60 -11.19 13.36
C ALA A 47 8.43 -10.22 13.15
N GLU A 48 8.49 -9.04 13.75
CA GLU A 48 7.45 -8.03 13.59
C GLU A 48 7.45 -7.43 12.18
N HIS A 49 8.62 -7.24 11.55
CA HIS A 49 8.71 -6.89 10.13
C HIS A 49 7.96 -7.89 9.23
N LEU A 50 8.15 -9.19 9.47
CA LEU A 50 7.43 -10.23 8.74
C LEU A 50 5.92 -10.13 9.01
N ASN A 51 5.52 -10.00 10.27
CA ASN A 51 4.12 -9.89 10.69
C ASN A 51 3.40 -8.73 9.98
N ILE A 52 3.96 -7.52 10.01
CA ILE A 52 3.34 -6.36 9.36
C ILE A 52 3.34 -6.48 7.83
N SER A 53 4.33 -7.15 7.24
CA SER A 53 4.39 -7.40 5.80
C SER A 53 3.32 -8.39 5.34
N THR A 54 3.10 -9.46 6.12
CA THR A 54 2.01 -10.41 5.88
C THR A 54 0.65 -9.72 6.05
N ALA A 55 0.49 -8.91 7.10
CA ALA A 55 -0.74 -8.16 7.34
C ALA A 55 -1.05 -7.17 6.21
N LEU A 56 -0.03 -6.51 5.62
CA LEU A 56 -0.18 -5.66 4.45
C LEU A 56 -0.75 -6.47 3.27
N SER A 57 -0.10 -7.57 2.92
CA SER A 57 -0.55 -8.46 1.84
C SER A 57 -2.00 -8.92 2.06
N SER A 58 -2.34 -9.41 3.26
CA SER A 58 -3.71 -9.84 3.58
C SER A 58 -4.73 -8.72 3.50
N SER A 59 -4.39 -7.51 3.95
CA SER A 59 -5.27 -6.35 3.90
C SER A 59 -5.54 -5.88 2.46
N LEU A 60 -4.57 -6.06 1.56
CA LEU A 60 -4.69 -5.68 0.16
C LEU A 60 -5.54 -6.66 -0.66
N ILE A 61 -5.73 -7.92 -0.25
CA ILE A 61 -6.42 -8.95 -1.07
C ILE A 61 -7.80 -8.48 -1.56
N LYS A 62 -8.63 -7.95 -0.65
CA LYS A 62 -9.97 -7.49 -1.02
C LYS A 62 -9.90 -6.31 -2.00
N ASN A 63 -8.99 -5.36 -1.73
CA ASN A 63 -8.77 -4.21 -2.57
C ASN A 63 -8.27 -4.60 -3.97
N ASP A 64 -7.37 -5.58 -4.05
CA ASP A 64 -6.84 -6.16 -5.28
C ASP A 64 -7.96 -6.86 -6.09
N LEU A 65 -8.84 -7.62 -5.43
CA LEU A 65 -10.02 -8.23 -6.06
C LEU A 65 -10.97 -7.17 -6.64
N ASP A 66 -11.26 -6.12 -5.89
CA ASP A 66 -12.13 -5.02 -6.34
C ASP A 66 -11.52 -4.31 -7.57
N LEU A 67 -10.19 -4.12 -7.61
CA LEU A 67 -9.49 -3.56 -8.77
C LEU A 67 -9.61 -4.45 -10.01
N VAL A 68 -9.42 -5.76 -9.84
CA VAL A 68 -9.57 -6.74 -10.94
C VAL A 68 -11.00 -6.74 -11.46
N GLU A 69 -12.00 -6.74 -10.59
CA GLU A 69 -13.41 -6.69 -10.99
C GLU A 69 -13.74 -5.42 -11.78
N LEU A 70 -13.25 -4.26 -11.32
CA LEU A 70 -13.43 -2.98 -12.01
C LEU A 70 -12.72 -2.96 -13.38
N ARG A 71 -11.57 -3.62 -13.52
CA ARG A 71 -10.88 -3.80 -14.81
C ARG A 71 -11.71 -4.69 -15.74
N LEU A 72 -12.17 -5.86 -15.28
CA LEU A 72 -12.98 -6.77 -16.09
C LEU A 72 -14.26 -6.11 -16.60
N LYS A 73 -14.96 -5.36 -15.74
CA LYS A 73 -16.11 -4.53 -16.16
C LYS A 73 -15.75 -3.55 -17.28
N THR A 74 -14.54 -3.00 -17.28
CA THR A 74 -14.06 -2.09 -18.34
C THR A 74 -13.84 -2.83 -19.66
N VAL A 75 -13.25 -4.03 -19.60
CA VAL A 75 -13.03 -4.87 -20.78
C VAL A 75 -14.37 -5.25 -21.40
N VAL A 76 -15.32 -5.76 -20.60
CA VAL A 76 -16.67 -6.13 -21.08
C VAL A 76 -17.37 -4.95 -21.74
N MET A 77 -17.34 -3.76 -21.14
CA MET A 77 -17.94 -2.56 -21.73
C MET A 77 -17.26 -2.10 -23.04
N ALA A 78 -15.97 -2.37 -23.21
CA ALA A 78 -15.23 -2.06 -24.45
C ALA A 78 -15.40 -3.14 -25.53
N SER A 79 -15.73 -4.37 -25.13
CA SER A 79 -15.88 -5.55 -25.98
C SER A 79 -17.32 -5.83 -26.43
N ASP A 80 -18.26 -4.89 -26.25
CA ASP A 80 -19.64 -5.00 -26.73
C ASP A 80 -19.85 -4.23 -28.06
N PRO A 81 -19.41 -4.76 -29.23
CA PRO A 81 -19.94 -4.38 -30.51
C PRO A 81 -21.00 -5.41 -30.95
N GLU A 82 -22.18 -4.92 -31.31
CA GLU A 82 -23.23 -5.66 -32.03
C GLU A 82 -24.07 -6.67 -31.24
N THR A 83 -25.16 -6.21 -30.62
CA THR A 83 -26.43 -6.99 -30.67
C THR A 83 -27.64 -6.05 -30.59
N GLY A 84 -28.35 -5.93 -31.71
CA GLY A 84 -29.77 -5.49 -31.81
C GLY A 84 -30.12 -4.10 -31.28
N ILE A 85 -30.11 -3.10 -32.19
CA ILE A 85 -30.36 -1.66 -31.95
C ILE A 85 -31.48 -1.38 -30.90
N PRO A 86 -31.12 -0.96 -29.68
CA PRO A 86 -31.93 -0.11 -28.83
C PRO A 86 -31.68 1.36 -29.26
N SER A 87 -32.58 2.31 -28.93
CA SER A 87 -32.36 3.72 -29.31
C SER A 87 -30.99 4.21 -28.79
N ARG A 88 -30.13 4.67 -29.72
CA ARG A 88 -28.73 5.05 -29.48
C ARG A 88 -28.56 5.95 -28.25
N ASP A 89 -29.50 6.86 -28.01
CA ASP A 89 -29.43 7.88 -26.95
C ASP A 89 -29.74 7.35 -25.54
N GLY A 90 -30.46 6.23 -25.41
CA GLY A 90 -30.75 5.58 -24.13
C GLY A 90 -29.59 4.71 -23.70
N LEU A 91 -29.13 3.84 -24.60
CA LEU A 91 -28.01 2.93 -24.38
C LEU A 91 -26.71 3.71 -24.06
N GLN A 92 -26.45 4.81 -24.77
CA GLN A 92 -25.27 5.63 -24.53
C GLN A 92 -25.31 6.34 -23.17
N ARG A 93 -26.49 6.76 -22.70
CA ARG A 93 -26.65 7.33 -21.36
C ARG A 93 -26.42 6.29 -20.26
N ASP A 94 -26.91 5.07 -20.44
CA ASP A 94 -26.74 4.00 -19.46
C ASP A 94 -25.27 3.55 -19.38
N VAL A 95 -24.57 3.45 -20.51
CA VAL A 95 -23.14 3.16 -20.56
C VAL A 95 -22.31 4.25 -19.88
N LEU A 96 -22.61 5.53 -20.14
CA LEU A 96 -21.94 6.66 -19.49
C LEU A 96 -22.19 6.66 -17.97
N ALA A 97 -23.43 6.43 -17.53
CA ALA A 97 -23.76 6.34 -16.11
C ALA A 97 -23.07 5.15 -15.43
N ALA A 98 -22.97 4.00 -16.10
CA ALA A 98 -22.22 2.85 -15.59
C ALA A 98 -20.72 3.14 -15.49
N GLN A 99 -20.14 3.82 -16.48
CA GLN A 99 -18.74 4.23 -16.45
C GLN A 99 -18.46 5.25 -15.34
N GLU A 100 -19.37 6.21 -15.13
CA GLU A 100 -19.27 7.20 -14.05
C GLU A 100 -19.33 6.52 -12.68
N ARG A 101 -20.31 5.64 -12.43
CA ARG A 101 -20.39 4.87 -11.16
C ARG A 101 -19.13 4.04 -10.92
N ARG A 102 -18.57 3.43 -11.97
CA ARG A 102 -17.33 2.65 -11.89
C ARG A 102 -16.14 3.53 -11.51
N LEU A 103 -16.00 4.70 -12.13
CA LEU A 103 -14.95 5.65 -11.81
C LEU A 103 -15.10 6.21 -10.40
N GLN A 104 -16.34 6.51 -9.97
CA GLN A 104 -16.64 6.88 -8.60
C GLN A 104 -16.23 5.77 -7.63
N LYS A 105 -16.53 4.50 -7.92
CA LYS A 105 -16.09 3.38 -7.08
C LYS A 105 -14.57 3.25 -7.02
N LEU A 106 -13.89 3.37 -8.15
CA LEU A 106 -12.42 3.27 -8.23
C LEU A 106 -11.74 4.41 -7.46
N LEU A 107 -12.11 5.66 -7.77
CA LEU A 107 -11.43 6.86 -7.26
C LEU A 107 -11.93 7.28 -5.86
N GLY A 108 -13.19 6.97 -5.53
CA GLY A 108 -13.82 7.35 -4.27
C GLY A 108 -13.63 6.31 -3.17
N ASP A 109 -13.50 5.03 -3.51
CA ASP A 109 -13.45 3.96 -2.52
C ASP A 109 -12.15 3.14 -2.62
N VAL A 110 -11.90 2.52 -3.78
CA VAL A 110 -10.85 1.48 -3.89
C VAL A 110 -9.44 2.07 -3.78
N LEU A 111 -9.11 3.12 -4.52
CA LEU A 111 -7.78 3.73 -4.42
C LEU A 111 -7.54 4.41 -3.06
N PRO A 112 -8.49 5.18 -2.48
CA PRO A 112 -8.34 5.72 -1.14
C PRO A 112 -8.16 4.66 -0.06
N GLU A 113 -8.93 3.56 -0.09
CA GLU A 113 -8.76 2.46 0.87
C GLU A 113 -7.37 1.83 0.76
N ARG A 114 -6.87 1.64 -0.47
CA ARG A 114 -5.50 1.15 -0.71
C ARG A 114 -4.45 2.05 -0.09
N GLU A 115 -4.59 3.36 -0.29
CA GLU A 115 -3.68 4.36 0.27
C GLU A 115 -3.71 4.34 1.80
N LEU A 116 -4.88 4.21 2.41
CA LEU A 116 -5.02 4.09 3.87
C LEU A 116 -4.32 2.83 4.40
N ILE A 117 -4.51 1.68 3.76
CA ILE A 117 -3.83 0.42 4.10
C ILE A 117 -2.31 0.61 4.02
N PHE A 118 -1.83 1.22 2.93
CA PHE A 118 -0.41 1.45 2.72
C PHE A 118 0.19 2.41 3.75
N ASN A 119 -0.47 3.54 4.02
CA ASN A 119 -0.04 4.52 5.01
C ASN A 119 0.02 3.92 6.42
N ALA A 120 -0.96 3.11 6.80
CA ALA A 120 -0.95 2.40 8.08
C ALA A 120 0.23 1.42 8.19
N PHE A 121 0.55 0.71 7.11
CA PHE A 121 1.76 -0.13 7.06
C PHE A 121 3.03 0.70 7.17
N MET A 122 3.15 1.82 6.45
CA MET A 122 4.34 2.67 6.46
C MET A 122 4.64 3.25 7.85
N ILE A 123 3.61 3.63 8.61
CA ILE A 123 3.77 4.10 10.00
C ILE A 123 4.44 3.01 10.86
N LYS A 124 3.96 1.77 10.76
CA LYS A 124 4.49 0.63 11.52
C LYS A 124 5.90 0.26 11.07
N PHE A 125 6.11 0.23 9.76
CA PHE A 125 7.40 -0.10 9.15
C PHE A 125 8.47 0.91 9.55
N ASP A 126 8.18 2.21 9.46
CA ASP A 126 9.11 3.26 9.87
C ASP A 126 9.36 3.23 11.39
N ALA A 127 8.36 2.86 12.20
CA ALA A 127 8.58 2.65 13.63
C ALA A 127 9.64 1.56 13.91
N LEU A 128 9.59 0.44 13.17
CA LEU A 128 10.56 -0.65 13.31
C LEU A 128 11.95 -0.22 12.80
N VAL A 129 12.01 0.47 11.66
CA VAL A 129 13.28 1.03 11.16
C VAL A 129 13.88 1.99 12.17
N TRP A 130 13.07 2.82 12.84
CA TRP A 130 13.52 3.71 13.91
C TRP A 130 14.09 2.95 15.13
N LEU A 131 13.51 1.79 15.49
CA LEU A 131 14.06 0.93 16.55
C LEU A 131 15.44 0.39 16.19
N ASP A 132 15.65 -0.03 14.93
CA ASP A 132 16.96 -0.52 14.48
C ASP A 132 18.07 0.54 14.59
N GLN A 133 17.71 1.82 14.61
CA GLN A 133 18.64 2.94 14.80
C GLN A 133 19.09 3.11 16.25
N GLN A 134 18.30 2.65 17.22
CA GLN A 134 18.56 2.93 18.61
C GLN A 134 19.89 2.29 19.04
N GLY A 135 20.82 3.13 19.52
CA GLY A 135 22.17 2.70 19.90
C GLY A 135 23.18 2.59 18.75
N ARG A 136 22.85 3.07 17.54
CA ARG A 136 23.76 3.07 16.39
C ARG A 136 24.12 4.50 15.95
N GLU A 137 25.17 5.03 16.55
CA GLU A 137 25.57 6.45 16.40
C GLU A 137 26.40 6.75 15.13
N HIS A 138 26.85 5.73 14.39
CA HIS A 138 27.76 5.90 13.25
C HIS A 138 27.07 6.05 11.88
N TYR A 139 25.74 6.10 11.83
CA TYR A 139 24.99 6.13 10.57
C TYR A 139 24.34 7.49 10.33
N THR A 140 24.39 7.95 9.09
CA THR A 140 23.73 9.19 8.66
C THR A 140 22.24 8.96 8.39
N PRO A 141 21.41 10.02 8.38
CA PRO A 141 20.01 9.91 7.92
C PRO A 141 19.88 9.30 6.51
N GLU A 142 20.86 9.52 5.64
CA GLU A 142 20.92 8.95 4.29
C GLU A 142 21.20 7.44 4.31
N ASP A 143 22.05 6.97 5.22
CA ASP A 143 22.29 5.53 5.41
C ASP A 143 21.02 4.82 5.87
N TRP A 144 20.30 5.44 6.80
CA TRP A 144 19.03 4.92 7.29
C TRP A 144 17.93 4.92 6.24
N LYS A 145 17.91 5.94 5.38
CA LYS A 145 17.03 5.94 4.21
C LYS A 145 17.35 4.78 3.27
N ARG A 146 18.62 4.54 2.95
CA ARG A 146 19.03 3.41 2.10
C ARG A 146 18.65 2.07 2.72
N TYR A 147 18.82 1.94 4.03
CA TYR A 147 18.44 0.75 4.79
C TYR A 147 16.93 0.50 4.72
N ARG A 148 16.12 1.52 5.04
CA ARG A 148 14.66 1.51 4.92
C ARG A 148 14.22 1.09 3.52
N ASP A 149 14.76 1.72 2.49
CA ASP A 149 14.39 1.46 1.09
C ASP A 149 14.79 0.04 0.66
N ALA A 150 15.93 -0.46 1.14
CA ALA A 150 16.38 -1.82 0.87
C ALA A 150 15.47 -2.88 1.50
N LEU A 151 14.94 -2.62 2.71
CA LEU A 151 13.97 -3.48 3.38
C LEU A 151 12.58 -3.40 2.73
N LEU A 152 12.16 -2.20 2.31
CA LEU A 152 10.83 -1.95 1.77
C LEU A 152 10.66 -2.52 0.36
N LYS A 153 11.69 -2.39 -0.49
CA LYS A 153 11.65 -2.81 -1.90
C LYS A 153 11.16 -4.25 -2.12
N PRO A 154 11.67 -5.29 -1.44
CA PRO A 154 11.17 -6.66 -1.64
C PRO A 154 9.71 -6.83 -1.21
N ILE A 155 9.25 -6.10 -0.19
CA ILE A 155 7.85 -6.14 0.27
C ILE A 155 6.93 -5.58 -0.83
N LEU A 156 7.26 -4.40 -1.37
CA LEU A 156 6.49 -3.77 -2.46
C LEU A 156 6.50 -4.61 -3.74
N TYR A 157 7.64 -5.23 -4.03
CA TYR A 157 7.75 -6.15 -5.17
C TYR A 157 6.83 -7.34 -4.98
N HIS A 158 6.85 -7.98 -3.81
CA HIS A 158 5.99 -9.12 -3.51
C HIS A 158 4.50 -8.76 -3.60
N THR A 159 4.06 -7.65 -2.99
CA THR A 159 2.64 -7.21 -3.07
C THR A 159 2.23 -6.92 -4.51
N SER A 160 3.13 -6.36 -5.32
CA SER A 160 2.86 -6.12 -6.74
C SER A 160 2.74 -7.43 -7.54
N GLN A 161 3.61 -8.41 -7.27
CA GLN A 161 3.54 -9.73 -7.91
C GLN A 161 2.26 -10.48 -7.52
N GLN A 162 1.80 -10.37 -6.28
CA GLN A 162 0.52 -10.95 -5.85
C GLN A 162 -0.66 -10.37 -6.61
N PHE A 163 -0.71 -9.05 -6.77
CA PHE A 163 -1.74 -8.39 -7.58
C PHE A 163 -1.69 -8.86 -9.05
N VAL A 164 -0.51 -8.92 -9.66
CA VAL A 164 -0.35 -9.40 -11.04
C VAL A 164 -0.77 -10.86 -11.18
N ALA A 165 -0.42 -11.72 -10.23
CA ALA A 165 -0.82 -13.12 -10.25
C ALA A 165 -2.35 -13.26 -10.15
N LEU A 166 -2.99 -12.47 -9.30
CA LEU A 166 -4.44 -12.42 -9.18
C LEU A 166 -5.09 -11.96 -10.49
N ASP A 167 -4.64 -10.84 -11.06
CA ASP A 167 -5.17 -10.28 -12.31
C ASP A 167 -5.01 -11.26 -13.49
N ASN A 168 -3.90 -11.98 -13.55
CA ASN A 168 -3.67 -13.01 -14.57
C ASN A 168 -4.59 -14.22 -14.40
N ALA A 169 -4.85 -14.67 -13.15
CA ALA A 169 -5.76 -15.79 -12.91
C ALA A 169 -7.16 -15.52 -13.46
N PHE A 170 -7.69 -14.31 -13.23
CA PHE A 170 -8.99 -13.88 -13.77
C PHE A 170 -8.98 -13.57 -15.27
N THR A 171 -7.80 -13.41 -15.89
CA THR A 171 -7.67 -13.23 -17.34
C THR A 171 -7.62 -14.57 -18.11
N ILE A 172 -7.23 -15.67 -17.44
CA ILE A 172 -7.13 -17.00 -18.05
C ILE A 172 -8.46 -17.79 -17.95
N GLU A 173 -9.30 -17.46 -16.97
CA GLU A 173 -10.58 -18.14 -16.72
C GLU A 173 -11.81 -17.48 -17.38
N GLY A 174 -11.65 -16.33 -18.04
CA GLY A 174 -12.72 -15.61 -18.75
C GLY A 174 -12.56 -15.63 -20.26
#